data_AF-A0A2J8JQ72-F1
#
_entry.id   AF-A0A2J8JQ72-F1
#
_cell.length_a   1.000
_cell.length_b   1.000
_cell.length_c   1.000
_cell.angle_alpha   90.00
_cell.angle_beta   90.00
_cell.angle_gamma   90.00
#
_symmetry.space_group_name_H-M   'P 1'
#
loop_
_entity.id
_entity.type
_entity.pdbx_description
1 polymer ?
#
loop_
_entity_poly.entity_id
_entity_poly.type
_entity_poly.pdbx_seq_one_letter_code
_entity_poly.pdbx_strand_id
1 'polypeptide(L)'
;VVIHEKKVSSFEVFLKEVTGGVQAPFGAVRNIYTPRTGHRIRKLDQIQSGGNYVAGGQEAFKKLNYLDIGEIKKRPMEVVNTELHVL
;
A
#
# COMPACT_ATOMS: atom_id res chain seq x y z
N VAL A 1 -1.80 8.70 0.24
CA VAL A 1 -2.44 9.71 1.13
C VAL A 1 -1.36 10.62 1.70
N VAL A 2 -1.63 11.91 1.86
CA VAL A 2 -0.72 12.86 2.54
C VAL A 2 -1.33 13.21 3.89
N ILE A 3 -0.54 13.09 4.96
CA ILE A 3 -0.97 13.35 6.33
C ILE A 3 -0.05 14.43 6.91
N HIS A 4 -0.64 15.50 7.43
CA HIS A 4 0.13 16.56 8.10
C HIS A 4 0.33 16.21 9.57
N GLU A 5 1.57 15.97 9.97
CA GLU A 5 1.92 15.61 11.36
C GLU A 5 1.32 16.56 12.40
N LYS A 6 1.40 17.88 12.15
CA LYS A 6 0.83 18.92 13.04
C LYS A 6 -0.68 18.83 13.25
N LYS A 7 -1.42 18.12 12.39
CA LYS A 7 -2.88 17.93 12.48
C LYS A 7 -3.27 16.63 13.19
N VAL A 8 -2.31 15.79 13.55
CA VAL A 8 -2.55 14.45 14.07
C VAL A 8 -1.99 14.33 15.47
N SER A 9 -2.87 14.40 16.48
CA SER A 9 -2.48 14.36 17.89
C SER A 9 -2.45 12.95 18.50
N SER A 10 -3.05 11.96 17.84
CA SER A 10 -3.09 10.57 18.30
C SER A 10 -3.12 9.58 17.14
N PHE A 11 -2.83 8.32 17.43
CA PHE A 11 -2.90 7.25 16.43
C PHE A 11 -4.34 7.04 15.92
N GLU A 12 -5.36 7.28 16.75
CA GLU A 12 -6.76 7.21 16.32
C GLU A 12 -7.12 8.32 15.32
N VAL A 13 -6.64 9.55 15.57
CA VAL A 13 -6.79 10.67 14.62
C VAL A 13 -6.09 10.35 13.30
N PHE A 14 -4.91 9.73 13.35
CA PHE A 14 -4.22 9.25 12.14
C PHE A 14 -5.05 8.27 11.34
N LEU A 15 -5.64 7.26 11.99
CA LEU A 15 -6.50 6.28 11.31
C LEU A 15 -7.73 6.94 10.66
N LYS A 16 -8.28 7.99 11.29
CA LYS A 16 -9.38 8.78 10.72
C LYS A 16 -8.94 9.55 9.45
N GLU A 17 -7.80 10.21 9.50
CA GLU A 17 -7.25 10.92 8.33
C GLU A 17 -6.92 9.95 7.19
N VAL A 18 -6.32 8.80 7.51
CA VAL A 18 -6.06 7.73 6.52
C VAL A 18 -7.36 7.18 5.94
N THR A 19 -8.41 7.01 6.75
CA THR A 19 -9.74 6.60 6.27
C THR A 19 -10.28 7.57 5.22
N GLY A 20 -10.26 8.88 5.51
CA GLY A 20 -10.73 9.91 4.60
C GLY A 20 -9.91 10.02 3.32
N GLY A 21 -8.61 9.76 3.39
CA GLY A 21 -7.70 9.84 2.24
C GLY A 21 -7.59 8.57 1.40
N VAL A 22 -7.82 7.38 1.96
CA VAL A 22 -7.81 6.10 1.23
C VAL A 22 -9.18 5.78 0.64
N GLN A 23 -10.27 6.09 1.36
CA GLN A 23 -11.65 5.80 0.94
C GLN A 23 -11.83 4.35 0.48
N ALA A 24 -11.32 3.41 1.28
CA ALA A 24 -11.34 2.00 0.92
C ALA A 24 -12.77 1.46 0.80
N PRO A 25 -13.04 0.51 -0.13
CA PRO A 25 -14.36 -0.11 -0.28
C PRO A 25 -14.76 -0.95 0.94
N PHE A 26 -13.80 -1.39 1.75
CA PHE A 26 -14.06 -2.06 3.03
C PHE A 26 -14.46 -1.08 4.16
N GLY A 27 -14.60 0.21 3.83
CA GLY A 27 -14.93 1.25 4.78
C GLY A 27 -13.71 1.72 5.55
N ALA A 28 -13.86 1.86 6.86
CA ALA A 28 -12.93 2.63 7.65
C ALA A 28 -11.67 1.85 8.05
N VAL A 29 -10.53 2.53 8.01
CA VAL A 29 -9.24 1.94 8.37
C VAL A 29 -9.18 1.75 9.88
N ARG A 30 -8.84 0.53 10.30
CA ARG A 30 -8.72 0.12 11.71
C ARG A 30 -7.28 -0.28 12.05
N ASN A 31 -6.51 -0.64 11.03
CA ASN A 31 -5.18 -1.20 11.17
C ASN A 31 -4.22 -0.63 10.13
N ILE A 32 -2.96 -0.51 10.54
CA ILE A 32 -1.84 -0.15 9.67
C ILE A 32 -0.76 -1.21 9.85
N TYR A 33 -0.24 -1.73 8.74
CA TYR A 33 0.78 -2.77 8.74
C TYR A 33 1.98 -2.37 7.91
N THR A 34 3.15 -2.90 8.25
CA THR A 34 4.30 -2.88 7.35
C THR A 34 4.05 -3.83 6.17
N PRO A 35 4.41 -3.44 4.93
CA PRO A 35 4.06 -4.22 3.74
C PRO A 35 4.81 -5.56 3.64
N ARG A 36 6.05 -5.64 4.16
CA ARG A 36 6.87 -6.86 4.06
C ARG A 36 6.56 -7.90 5.14
N THR A 37 6.48 -7.46 6.40
CA THR A 37 6.36 -8.36 7.55
C THR A 37 4.94 -8.45 8.10
N GLY A 38 4.03 -7.57 7.69
CA GLY A 38 2.69 -7.49 8.27
C GLY A 38 2.71 -7.04 9.73
N HIS A 39 3.78 -6.36 10.17
CA HIS A 39 3.89 -5.87 11.54
C HIS A 39 2.86 -4.77 11.76
N ARG A 40 1.99 -4.95 12.76
CA ARG A 40 0.93 -3.97 13.09
C ARG A 40 1.52 -2.77 13.82
N ILE A 41 1.37 -1.61 13.20
CA ILE A 41 1.65 -0.31 13.80
C ILE A 41 0.55 0.03 14.81
N ARG A 42 0.95 0.49 16.00
CA ARG A 42 0.04 0.81 17.10
C ARG A 42 0.15 2.25 17.60
N LYS A 43 1.21 2.98 17.20
CA LYS A 43 1.53 4.31 17.69
C LYS A 43 2.08 5.18 16.56
N LEU A 44 1.96 6.51 16.73
CA LEU A 44 2.40 7.49 15.74
C LEU A 44 3.91 7.51 15.54
N ASP A 45 4.68 7.32 16.60
CA ASP A 45 6.15 7.29 16.61
C ASP A 45 6.75 6.17 15.74
N GLN A 46 5.95 5.17 15.36
CA GLN A 46 6.33 4.09 14.46
C GLN A 46 6.06 4.43 12.97
N ILE A 47 5.36 5.53 12.70
CA ILE A 47 5.10 6.03 11.35
C ILE A 47 6.23 6.95 10.94
N GLN A 48 6.80 6.69 9.77
CA GLN A 48 7.87 7.47 9.19
C GLN A 48 7.38 8.13 7.90
N SER A 49 7.73 9.41 7.72
CA SER A 49 7.47 10.11 6.47
C SER A 49 8.16 9.39 5.30
N GLY A 50 7.45 9.25 4.18
CA GLY A 50 7.93 8.49 3.02
C GLY A 50 7.90 6.97 3.17
N GLY A 51 7.46 6.44 4.32
CA GLY A 51 7.29 5.01 4.52
C GLY A 51 6.09 4.43 3.76
N ASN A 52 6.22 3.17 3.33
CA ASN A 52 5.12 2.41 2.73
C ASN A 52 4.38 1.61 3.81
N TYR A 53 3.05 1.67 3.78
CA TYR A 53 2.19 1.02 4.76
C TYR A 53 0.94 0.43 4.10
N VAL A 54 0.39 -0.60 4.72
CA VAL A 54 -0.86 -1.26 4.30
C VAL A 54 -1.97 -0.87 5.26
N ALA A 55 -3.03 -0.25 4.73
CA ALA A 55 -4.25 0.02 5.48
C ALA A 55 -5.18 -1.21 5.46
N GLY A 56 -5.75 -1.55 6.61
CA GLY A 56 -6.70 -2.65 6.75
C GLY A 56 -7.93 -2.28 7.59
N GLY A 57 -9.04 -2.92 7.28
CA GLY A 57 -10.29 -2.90 8.04
C GLY A 57 -10.23 -3.85 9.25
N GLN A 58 -11.34 -4.52 9.55
CA GLN A 58 -11.41 -5.50 10.65
C GLN A 58 -10.77 -6.86 10.29
N GLU A 59 -10.51 -7.11 9.00
CA GLU A 59 -9.87 -8.35 8.57
C GLU A 59 -8.41 -8.49 9.04
N ALA A 60 -7.97 -9.75 9.09
CA ALA A 60 -6.56 -10.08 9.32
C ALA A 60 -5.69 -9.64 8.14
N PHE A 61 -4.42 -9.35 8.43
CA PHE A 61 -3.43 -9.05 7.39
C PHE A 61 -3.29 -10.23 6.41
N LYS A 62 -3.39 -9.95 5.11
CA LYS A 62 -3.19 -10.94 4.06
C LYS A 62 -1.76 -10.84 3.55
N LYS A 63 -0.99 -11.92 3.58
CA LYS A 63 0.39 -11.88 3.09
C LYS A 63 0.41 -11.84 1.57
N LEU A 64 0.79 -10.69 1.00
CA LEU A 64 0.94 -10.44 -0.44
C LEU A 64 2.24 -9.69 -0.70
N ASN A 65 2.67 -9.65 -1.96
CA ASN A 65 3.76 -8.78 -2.39
C ASN A 65 3.27 -7.34 -2.54
N TYR A 66 2.96 -6.68 -1.41
CA TYR A 66 2.36 -5.35 -1.40
C TYR A 66 3.15 -4.27 -2.14
N LEU A 67 4.47 -4.43 -2.24
CA LEU A 67 5.34 -3.47 -2.93
C LEU A 67 5.27 -3.61 -4.45
N ASP A 68 4.81 -4.74 -4.96
CA ASP A 68 4.65 -5.01 -6.39
C ASP A 68 3.22 -4.65 -6.86
N ILE A 69 2.31 -4.32 -5.93
CA ILE A 69 0.92 -3.96 -6.25
C ILE A 69 0.90 -2.54 -6.82
N GLY A 70 0.40 -2.41 -8.04
CA GLY A 70 0.33 -1.11 -8.73
C GLY A 70 1.52 -0.84 -9.66
N GLU A 71 2.55 -1.69 -9.66
CA GLU A 71 3.45 -1.75 -10.80
C GLU A 71 2.64 -2.27 -12.00
N ILE A 72 2.43 -1.43 -13.01
CA ILE A 72 2.05 -1.91 -14.32
C ILE A 72 3.23 -2.77 -14.76
N LYS A 73 3.12 -4.10 -14.61
CA LYS A 73 4.04 -5.01 -15.26
C LYS A 73 3.95 -4.70 -16.75
N LYS A 74 4.93 -3.97 -17.29
CA LYS A 74 5.16 -3.97 -18.73
C LYS A 74 5.33 -5.43 -19.08
N ARG A 75 4.33 -6.02 -19.75
CA ARG A 75 4.50 -7.35 -20.33
C ARG A 75 5.81 -7.28 -21.11
N PRO A 76 6.79 -8.18 -20.88
CA PRO A 76 7.92 -8.28 -21.78
C PRO A 76 7.32 -8.37 -23.18
N MET A 77 7.67 -7.45 -24.08
CA MET A 77 7.29 -7.62 -25.47
C MET A 77 7.96 -8.92 -25.90
N GLU A 78 7.18 -9.96 -26.23
CA GLU A 78 7.72 -11.09 -26.95
C GLU A 78 8.30 -10.52 -28.25
N VAL A 79 9.63 -10.48 -28.33
CA VAL A 79 10.34 -10.31 -29.59
C VAL A 79 9.99 -11.54 -30.42
N VAL A 80 8.93 -11.42 -31.24
CA VAL A 80 8.68 -12.36 -32.33
C VAL A 80 9.85 -12.19 -33.30
N ASN A 81 10.79 -13.13 -33.25
CA ASN A 81 11.79 -13.28 -34.28
C ASN A 81 11.06 -13.74 -35.55
N THR A 82 10.69 -12.79 -36.41
CA THR A 82 10.31 -13.10 -37.78
C THR A 82 11.57 -13.51 -38.52
N GLU A 83 11.86 -14.82 -38.58
CA GLU A 83 12.79 -15.35 -39.55
C GLU A 83 12.27 -15.01 -40.95
N LEU A 84 12.96 -14.08 -41.62
CA LEU A 84 12.85 -13.87 -43.05
C LEU A 84 13.35 -15.15 -43.75
N HIS A 85 12.44 -16.06 -44.07
CA HIS A 85 12.70 -17.08 -45.07
C HIS A 85 12.88 -16.37 -46.42
N VAL A 86 14.13 -16.25 -46.84
CA VAL A 86 14.48 -15.97 -48.23
C VAL A 86 14.14 -17.21 -49.08
N LEU A 87 13.34 -17.01 -50.12
CA LEU A 87 13.22 -17.90 -51.28
C LEU A 87 13.49 -17.07 -52.54
#